data_AF-A0A6P2BQN8-F1
#
_entry.id   AF-A0A6P2BQN8-F1
#
_cell.length_a   1.000
_cell.length_b   1.000
_cell.length_c   1.000
_cell.angle_alpha   90.00
_cell.angle_beta   90.00
_cell.angle_gamma   90.00
#
_symmetry.space_group_name_H-M   'P 1'
#
loop_
_entity.id
_entity.type
_entity.pdbx_description
1 polymer ?
#
loop_
_entity_poly.entity_id
_entity_poly.type
_entity_poly.pdbx_seq_one_letter_code
_entity_poly.pdbx_strand_id
1 'polypeptide(L)'
;MTDIDLAAIKAERARLAAQYIPAERPESSARGIHHAALICSDVEQTIKFYQGLLEFPLTELFGNRDYKGSTHFFFDVGNGNLLAFFDFPGLDLGPYMETLGNINHIAISVTKEKWDHLRGKLDAAGVEYQVASGTSIYFKDPDGVRLELLADPLGEMYGTKVV
;
A
#
# COMPACT_ATOMS: atom_id res chain seq x y z
N MET A 1 -9.23 28.02 -7.66
CA MET A 1 -9.50 26.71 -8.28
C MET A 1 -9.87 26.98 -9.73
N THR A 2 -9.15 26.40 -10.68
CA THR A 2 -9.53 26.44 -12.09
C THR A 2 -10.82 25.65 -12.28
N ASP A 3 -11.79 26.19 -13.01
CA ASP A 3 -12.99 25.44 -13.38
C ASP A 3 -12.59 24.24 -14.23
N ILE A 4 -12.87 23.05 -13.72
CA ILE A 4 -12.51 21.79 -14.35
C ILE A 4 -13.65 21.40 -15.30
N ASP A 5 -13.34 21.19 -16.58
CA ASP A 5 -14.31 20.66 -17.54
C ASP A 5 -14.52 19.16 -17.34
N LEU A 6 -15.48 18.82 -16.50
CA LEU A 6 -15.85 17.44 -16.18
C LEU A 6 -16.37 16.68 -17.41
N ALA A 7 -16.99 17.36 -18.37
CA ALA A 7 -17.52 16.73 -19.57
C ALA A 7 -16.39 16.29 -20.50
N ALA A 8 -15.42 17.17 -20.75
CA ALA A 8 -14.21 16.84 -21.51
C ALA A 8 -13.42 15.70 -20.85
N ILE A 9 -13.25 15.72 -19.52
CA ILE A 9 -12.57 14.63 -18.79
C ILE A 9 -13.31 13.30 -18.95
N LYS A 10 -14.64 13.30 -18.85
CA LYS A 10 -15.44 12.08 -19.02
C LYS A 10 -15.33 11.54 -20.44
N ALA A 11 -15.41 12.41 -21.45
CA ALA A 11 -15.25 12.04 -22.85
C ALA A 11 -13.87 11.44 -23.12
N GLU A 12 -12.82 12.04 -22.56
CA GLU A 12 -11.45 11.54 -22.70
C GLU A 12 -11.26 10.18 -22.03
N ARG A 13 -11.80 9.98 -20.82
CA ARG A 13 -11.78 8.66 -20.16
C ARG A 13 -12.48 7.59 -20.99
N ALA A 14 -13.63 7.91 -21.58
CA ALA A 14 -14.35 6.98 -22.44
C ALA A 14 -13.54 6.64 -23.71
N ARG A 15 -12.90 7.65 -24.31
CA ARG A 15 -12.01 7.47 -25.48
C ARG A 15 -10.83 6.56 -25.15
N LEU A 16 -10.14 6.80 -24.03
CA LEU A 16 -9.02 5.97 -23.57
C LEU A 16 -9.44 4.54 -23.27
N ALA A 17 -10.57 4.36 -22.57
CA ALA A 17 -11.10 3.03 -22.26
C ALA A 17 -11.41 2.25 -23.54
N ALA A 18 -12.11 2.86 -24.50
CA ALA A 18 -12.44 2.24 -25.78
C ALA A 18 -11.20 1.92 -26.63
N GLN A 19 -10.13 2.72 -26.52
CA GLN A 19 -8.90 2.52 -27.27
C GLN A 19 -8.00 1.43 -26.68
N TYR A 20 -7.89 1.35 -25.34
CA TYR A 20 -6.81 0.60 -24.68
C TYR A 20 -7.25 -0.55 -23.79
N ILE A 21 -8.52 -0.63 -23.38
CA ILE A 21 -9.03 -1.82 -22.68
C ILE A 21 -9.44 -2.84 -23.73
N PRO A 22 -8.72 -3.97 -23.86
CA PRO A 22 -9.04 -4.95 -24.88
C PRO A 22 -10.34 -5.69 -24.52
N ALA A 23 -11.08 -6.13 -25.54
CA ALA A 23 -12.28 -6.94 -25.34
C ALA A 23 -11.97 -8.31 -24.70
N GLU A 24 -10.80 -8.87 -25.02
CA GLU A 24 -10.23 -10.06 -24.41
C GLU A 24 -8.85 -9.72 -23.86
N ARG A 25 -8.61 -10.00 -22.57
CA ARG A 25 -7.32 -9.73 -21.95
C ARG A 25 -6.30 -10.78 -22.44
N PRO A 26 -5.17 -10.38 -23.07
CA PRO A 26 -4.11 -11.31 -23.41
C PRO A 26 -3.38 -11.80 -22.15
N GLU A 27 -2.66 -12.91 -22.26
CA GLU A 27 -1.80 -13.38 -21.19
C GLU A 27 -0.75 -12.30 -20.81
N SER A 28 -0.58 -12.08 -19.52
CA SER A 28 0.41 -11.14 -19.00
C SER A 28 1.81 -11.74 -19.04
N SER A 29 2.81 -10.93 -19.41
CA SER A 29 4.22 -11.28 -19.21
C SER A 29 4.66 -11.14 -17.74
N ALA A 30 3.87 -10.41 -16.93
CA ALA A 30 4.14 -10.23 -15.52
C ALA A 30 3.54 -11.37 -14.69
N ARG A 31 4.20 -11.70 -13.58
CA ARG A 31 3.75 -12.71 -12.60
C ARG A 31 3.12 -12.11 -11.35
N GLY A 32 2.97 -10.79 -11.30
CA GLY A 32 2.54 -10.02 -10.12
C GLY A 32 3.63 -9.08 -9.62
N ILE A 33 3.29 -8.32 -8.57
CA ILE A 33 4.26 -7.51 -7.82
C ILE A 33 5.05 -8.49 -6.94
N HIS A 34 6.38 -8.47 -7.02
CA HIS A 34 7.22 -9.36 -6.20
C HIS A 34 7.36 -8.84 -4.76
N HIS A 35 7.64 -7.53 -4.60
CA HIS A 35 7.58 -6.79 -3.34
C HIS A 35 7.48 -5.30 -3.64
N ALA A 36 7.11 -4.51 -2.63
CA ALA A 36 7.24 -3.05 -2.65
C ALA A 36 8.23 -2.62 -1.56
N ALA A 37 9.11 -1.66 -1.86
CA ALA A 37 10.09 -1.14 -0.92
C ALA A 37 9.79 0.32 -0.58
N LEU A 38 9.78 0.61 0.71
CA LEU A 38 9.49 1.91 1.30
C LEU A 38 10.70 2.40 2.09
N ILE A 39 10.60 3.64 2.58
CA ILE A 39 11.61 4.23 3.44
C ILE A 39 10.96 4.58 4.76
N CYS A 40 11.67 4.32 5.86
CA CYS A 40 11.26 4.65 7.22
C CYS A 40 12.32 5.53 7.89
N SER A 41 11.92 6.28 8.91
CA SER A 41 12.86 7.04 9.75
C SER A 41 13.37 6.27 10.96
N ASP A 42 12.61 5.27 11.43
CA ASP A 42 12.96 4.46 12.60
C ASP A 42 12.54 2.98 12.41
N VAL A 43 13.54 2.09 12.36
CA VAL A 43 13.36 0.65 12.13
C VAL A 43 12.47 0.01 13.20
N GLU A 44 12.67 0.33 14.48
CA GLU A 44 11.93 -0.31 15.58
C GLU A 44 10.48 0.17 15.60
N GLN A 45 10.24 1.45 15.33
CA GLN A 45 8.90 2.01 15.22
C GLN A 45 8.13 1.38 14.06
N THR A 46 8.76 1.20 12.90
CA THR A 46 8.17 0.50 11.76
C THR A 46 7.86 -0.96 12.11
N ILE A 47 8.77 -1.68 12.77
CA ILE A 47 8.52 -3.07 13.21
C ILE A 47 7.33 -3.14 14.18
N LYS A 48 7.28 -2.25 15.18
CA LYS A 48 6.15 -2.20 16.14
C LYS A 48 4.83 -1.94 15.42
N PHE A 49 4.83 -1.10 14.39
CA PHE A 49 3.63 -0.81 13.62
C PHE A 49 3.21 -2.00 12.73
N TYR A 50 4.06 -2.45 11.82
CA TYR A 50 3.69 -3.48 10.85
C TYR A 50 3.52 -4.87 11.49
N GLN A 51 4.45 -5.29 12.35
CA GLN A 51 4.32 -6.59 13.02
C GLN A 51 3.47 -6.53 14.28
N GLY A 52 3.67 -5.53 15.15
CA GLY A 52 2.96 -5.46 16.42
C GLY A 52 1.49 -5.08 16.26
N LEU A 53 1.23 -3.97 15.55
CA LEU A 53 -0.12 -3.45 15.37
C LEU A 53 -0.86 -4.17 14.24
N LEU A 54 -0.29 -4.24 13.04
CA LEU A 54 -0.94 -4.84 11.85
C LEU A 54 -0.81 -6.36 11.75
N GLU A 55 0.02 -6.98 12.59
CA GLU A 55 0.23 -8.44 12.62
C GLU A 55 0.86 -9.02 11.34
N PHE A 56 1.59 -8.21 10.59
CA PHE A 56 2.37 -8.65 9.42
C PHE A 56 3.76 -9.10 9.90
N PRO A 57 4.08 -10.41 9.86
CA PRO A 57 5.32 -10.92 10.45
C PRO A 57 6.57 -10.35 9.76
N LEU A 58 7.56 -9.94 10.54
CA LEU A 58 8.90 -9.64 10.03
C LEU A 58 9.57 -10.95 9.61
N THR A 59 10.05 -11.03 8.37
CA THR A 59 10.65 -12.24 7.80
C THR A 59 12.17 -12.16 7.74
N GLU A 60 12.71 -10.99 7.38
CA GLU A 60 14.14 -10.76 7.22
C GLU A 60 14.52 -9.37 7.72
N LEU A 61 15.72 -9.24 8.28
CA LEU A 61 16.35 -7.97 8.67
C LEU A 61 17.86 -8.12 8.55
N PHE A 62 18.47 -7.31 7.68
CA PHE A 62 19.91 -7.36 7.44
C PHE A 62 20.44 -5.99 6.98
N GLY A 63 21.76 -5.84 6.89
CA GLY A 63 22.38 -4.61 6.41
C GLY A 63 22.11 -4.39 4.91
N ASN A 64 21.67 -3.20 4.56
CA ASN A 64 21.53 -2.75 3.18
C ASN A 64 22.85 -2.92 2.42
N ARG A 65 22.79 -3.57 1.26
CA ARG A 65 23.96 -3.90 0.44
C ARG A 65 24.52 -2.68 -0.28
N ASP A 66 23.66 -1.69 -0.54
CA ASP A 66 23.98 -0.51 -1.36
C ASP A 66 24.34 0.72 -0.52
N TYR A 67 23.94 0.76 0.76
CA TYR A 67 24.23 1.86 1.68
C TYR A 67 24.74 1.36 3.03
N LYS A 68 26.05 1.54 3.27
CA LYS A 68 26.69 1.07 4.50
C LYS A 68 26.08 1.73 5.73
N GLY A 69 25.59 0.90 6.66
CA GLY A 69 24.95 1.34 7.90
C GLY A 69 23.44 1.44 7.81
N SER A 70 22.85 1.40 6.60
CA SER A 70 21.40 1.26 6.45
C SER A 70 20.97 -0.19 6.67
N THR A 71 19.75 -0.36 7.16
CA THR A 71 19.02 -1.62 7.32
C THR A 71 18.12 -1.86 6.11
N HIS A 72 17.94 -3.12 5.73
CA HIS A 72 16.92 -3.58 4.78
C HIS A 72 16.14 -4.72 5.44
N PHE A 73 14.82 -4.60 5.51
CA PHE A 73 13.97 -5.54 6.24
C PHE A 73 12.60 -5.71 5.60
N PHE A 74 11.93 -6.84 5.87
CA PHE A 74 10.76 -7.30 5.11
C PHE A 74 9.66 -7.83 6.02
N PHE A 75 8.41 -7.53 5.67
CA PHE A 75 7.21 -8.11 6.29
C PHE A 75 6.46 -8.99 5.30
N ASP A 76 5.93 -10.12 5.77
CA ASP A 76 4.97 -10.95 5.03
C ASP A 76 3.59 -10.30 5.03
N VAL A 77 3.11 -9.93 3.84
CA VAL A 77 1.78 -9.34 3.63
C VAL A 77 0.82 -10.31 2.93
N GLY A 78 1.15 -11.60 2.93
CA GLY A 78 0.35 -12.68 2.39
C GLY A 78 0.58 -12.94 0.90
N ASN A 79 0.07 -14.09 0.45
CA ASN A 79 0.14 -14.55 -0.95
C ASN A 79 1.59 -14.55 -1.51
N GLY A 80 2.59 -14.79 -0.66
CA GLY A 80 4.01 -14.79 -1.02
C GLY A 80 4.58 -13.40 -1.38
N ASN A 81 3.89 -12.32 -1.01
CA ASN A 81 4.32 -10.94 -1.26
C ASN A 81 4.97 -10.36 -0.01
N LEU A 82 5.95 -9.48 -0.23
CA LEU A 82 6.66 -8.81 0.86
C LEU A 82 6.51 -7.29 0.76
N LEU A 83 6.46 -6.65 1.92
CA LEU A 83 6.65 -5.21 2.07
C LEU A 83 8.00 -4.94 2.72
N ALA A 84 8.88 -4.23 2.01
CA ALA A 84 10.26 -3.99 2.41
C ALA A 84 10.48 -2.54 2.84
N PHE A 85 11.51 -2.32 3.66
CA PHE A 85 11.88 -1.00 4.17
C PHE A 85 13.38 -0.77 4.21
N PHE A 86 13.77 0.49 4.02
CA PHE A 86 15.11 1.03 4.27
C PHE A 86 15.05 2.21 5.24
N ASP A 87 16.13 2.46 5.99
CA ASP A 87 16.23 3.55 6.99
C ASP A 87 17.24 4.67 6.65
N PHE A 88 18.12 4.46 5.65
CA PHE A 88 19.12 5.41 5.15
C PHE A 88 19.68 6.44 6.17
N PRO A 89 20.34 5.99 7.26
CA PRO A 89 20.78 6.89 8.32
C PRO A 89 21.77 7.94 7.80
N GLY A 90 21.56 9.18 8.21
CA GLY A 90 22.37 10.33 7.81
C GLY A 90 21.89 11.04 6.54
N LEU A 91 20.84 10.55 5.88
CA LEU A 91 20.11 11.32 4.86
C LEU A 91 18.99 12.14 5.51
N ASP A 92 18.86 13.40 5.09
CA ASP A 92 17.70 14.24 5.45
C ASP A 92 16.61 14.06 4.38
N LEU A 93 15.65 13.19 4.67
CA LEU A 93 14.59 12.81 3.74
C LEU A 93 13.34 13.70 3.85
N GLY A 94 13.25 14.53 4.89
CA GLY A 94 12.05 15.31 5.21
C GLY A 94 10.81 14.44 5.51
N PRO A 95 9.65 15.07 5.75
CA PRO A 95 8.39 14.35 5.95
C PRO A 95 7.83 13.81 4.63
N TYR A 96 6.93 12.81 4.72
CA TYR A 96 6.18 12.33 3.56
C TYR A 96 5.47 13.47 2.80
N MET A 97 5.51 13.39 1.46
CA MET A 97 4.79 14.28 0.56
C MET A 97 3.95 13.49 -0.45
N GLU A 98 2.67 13.84 -0.57
CA GLU A 98 1.76 13.27 -1.59
C GLU A 98 1.97 14.02 -2.92
N THR A 99 2.92 13.54 -3.72
CA THR A 99 3.32 14.18 -4.99
C THR A 99 3.39 13.18 -6.14
N LEU A 100 3.41 13.71 -7.37
CA LEU A 100 3.69 12.91 -8.55
C LEU A 100 5.05 12.20 -8.40
N GLY A 101 5.10 10.92 -8.78
CA GLY A 101 6.29 10.07 -8.63
C GLY A 101 6.40 9.38 -7.27
N ASN A 102 5.55 9.70 -6.29
CA ASN A 102 5.46 8.98 -5.02
C ASN A 102 4.32 7.94 -5.03
N ILE A 103 4.38 6.95 -4.15
CA ILE A 103 3.29 5.98 -3.95
C ILE A 103 2.10 6.70 -3.31
N ASN A 104 0.93 6.62 -3.94
CA ASN A 104 -0.28 7.21 -3.40
C ASN A 104 -0.80 6.44 -2.17
N HIS A 105 -0.94 5.12 -2.29
CA HIS A 105 -1.21 4.20 -1.18
C HIS A 105 -0.87 2.76 -1.55
N ILE A 106 -0.77 1.88 -0.55
CA ILE A 106 -0.67 0.42 -0.72
C ILE A 106 -1.91 -0.23 -0.11
N ALA A 107 -2.71 -0.90 -0.94
CA ALA A 107 -3.84 -1.70 -0.50
C ALA A 107 -3.40 -3.13 -0.20
N ILE A 108 -3.70 -3.59 1.01
CA ILE A 108 -3.36 -4.93 1.51
C ILE A 108 -4.67 -5.66 1.80
N SER A 109 -4.85 -6.79 1.13
CA SER A 109 -6.04 -7.64 1.29
C SER A 109 -5.99 -8.37 2.63
N VAL A 110 -7.09 -8.34 3.36
CA VAL A 110 -7.31 -9.10 4.60
C VAL A 110 -8.69 -9.73 4.56
N THR A 111 -8.95 -10.77 5.37
CA THR A 111 -10.33 -11.26 5.51
C THR A 111 -11.20 -10.22 6.21
N LYS A 112 -12.52 -10.27 6.03
CA LYS A 112 -13.43 -9.36 6.75
C LYS A 112 -13.29 -9.45 8.27
N GLU A 113 -13.12 -10.66 8.80
CA GLU A 113 -12.84 -10.88 10.23
C GLU A 113 -11.56 -10.18 10.68
N LYS A 114 -10.46 -10.33 9.91
CA LYS A 114 -9.19 -9.65 10.20
C LYS A 114 -9.28 -8.14 10.03
N TRP A 115 -10.06 -7.66 9.07
CA TRP A 115 -10.34 -6.24 8.91
C TRP A 115 -11.01 -5.64 10.16
N ASP A 116 -12.06 -6.30 10.69
CA ASP A 116 -12.77 -5.81 11.88
C ASP A 116 -11.85 -5.85 13.12
N HIS A 117 -11.04 -6.90 13.25
CA HIS A 117 -10.02 -7.03 14.30
C HIS A 117 -8.95 -5.94 14.23
N LEU A 118 -8.31 -5.76 13.07
CA LEU A 118 -7.25 -4.78 12.89
C LEU A 118 -7.76 -3.35 13.04
N ARG A 119 -8.99 -3.06 12.59
CA ARG A 119 -9.64 -1.77 12.86
C ARG A 119 -9.76 -1.50 14.36
N GLY A 120 -10.19 -2.50 15.15
CA GLY A 120 -10.25 -2.37 16.61
C GLY A 120 -8.87 -2.15 17.25
N LYS A 121 -7.81 -2.73 16.69
CA LYS A 121 -6.43 -2.45 17.14
C LYS A 121 -5.99 -1.03 16.79
N LEU A 122 -6.34 -0.51 15.61
CA LEU A 122 -6.09 0.88 15.24
C LEU A 122 -6.81 1.85 16.20
N ASP A 123 -8.07 1.57 16.53
CA ASP A 123 -8.82 2.33 17.54
C ASP A 123 -8.11 2.33 18.90
N ALA A 124 -7.69 1.16 19.39
CA ALA A 124 -7.00 1.02 20.67
C ALA A 124 -5.62 1.70 20.70
N ALA A 125 -4.93 1.77 19.55
CA ALA A 125 -3.64 2.42 19.40
C ALA A 125 -3.75 3.93 19.14
N GLY A 126 -4.98 4.46 18.95
CA GLY A 126 -5.21 5.87 18.62
C GLY A 126 -4.73 6.27 17.22
N VAL A 127 -4.67 5.32 16.27
CA VAL A 127 -4.29 5.59 14.88
C VAL A 127 -5.52 6.11 14.14
N GLU A 128 -5.45 7.34 13.62
CA GLU A 128 -6.51 7.90 12.80
C GLU A 128 -6.64 7.18 11.46
N TYR A 129 -7.88 6.90 11.05
CA TYR A 129 -8.19 6.28 9.77
C TYR A 129 -9.47 6.85 9.15
N GLN A 130 -9.56 6.79 7.83
CA GLN A 130 -10.75 7.12 7.06
C GLN A 130 -11.43 5.84 6.60
N VAL A 131 -12.69 5.65 7.00
CA VAL A 131 -13.52 4.57 6.46
C VAL A 131 -14.03 4.98 5.09
N ALA A 132 -13.63 4.26 4.04
CA ALA A 132 -14.10 4.50 2.68
C ALA A 132 -15.34 3.65 2.34
N SER A 133 -15.43 2.45 2.92
CA SER A 133 -16.59 1.56 2.77
C SER A 133 -16.68 0.58 3.95
N GLY A 134 -17.66 -0.34 3.93
CA GLY A 134 -17.74 -1.44 4.90
C GLY A 134 -16.61 -2.47 4.79
N THR A 135 -15.78 -2.39 3.74
CA THR A 135 -14.64 -3.29 3.47
C THR A 135 -13.31 -2.55 3.32
N SER A 136 -13.26 -1.21 3.40
CA SER A 136 -12.03 -0.44 3.14
C SER A 136 -11.82 0.65 4.19
N ILE A 137 -10.62 0.67 4.79
CA ILE A 137 -10.11 1.76 5.61
C ILE A 137 -8.75 2.23 5.12
N TYR A 138 -8.53 3.55 5.09
CA TYR A 138 -7.25 4.19 4.80
C TYR A 138 -6.66 4.79 6.07
N PHE A 139 -5.36 4.62 6.28
CA PHE A 139 -4.63 5.23 7.39
C PHE A 139 -3.18 5.46 7.00
N LYS A 140 -2.41 6.08 7.89
CA LYS A 140 -1.00 6.32 7.69
C LYS A 140 -0.17 5.48 8.65
N ASP A 141 0.97 5.03 8.18
CA ASP A 141 2.02 4.50 9.04
C ASP A 141 2.75 5.65 9.79
N PRO A 142 3.74 5.36 10.65
CA PRO A 142 4.47 6.38 11.40
C PRO A 142 5.18 7.43 10.53
N ASP A 143 5.59 7.06 9.32
CA ASP A 143 6.31 7.93 8.38
C ASP A 143 5.39 8.62 7.37
N GLY A 144 4.07 8.36 7.44
CA GLY A 144 3.05 8.98 6.61
C GLY A 144 2.67 8.21 5.36
N VAL A 145 3.24 7.02 5.13
CA VAL A 145 2.86 6.13 4.03
C VAL A 145 1.40 5.76 4.19
N ARG A 146 0.62 6.03 3.14
CA ARG A 146 -0.80 5.72 3.13
C ARG A 146 -1.00 4.22 2.87
N LEU A 147 -1.67 3.56 3.80
CA LEU A 147 -2.06 2.17 3.72
C LEU A 147 -3.58 2.06 3.56
N GLU A 148 -4.02 0.99 2.92
CA GLU A 148 -5.40 0.55 2.90
C GLU A 148 -5.50 -0.90 3.37
N LEU A 149 -6.37 -1.16 4.34
CA LEU A 149 -6.81 -2.54 4.61
C LEU A 149 -8.13 -2.75 3.87
N LEU A 150 -8.10 -3.69 2.93
CA LEU A 150 -9.21 -4.01 2.04
C LEU A 150 -9.70 -5.43 2.30
N ALA A 151 -10.98 -5.57 2.64
CA ALA A 151 -11.65 -6.84 2.94
C ALA A 151 -12.30 -7.50 1.70
N ASP A 152 -12.00 -7.01 0.51
CA ASP A 152 -12.40 -7.65 -0.74
C ASP A 152 -11.50 -8.85 -1.04
N PRO A 153 -12.02 -9.92 -1.68
CA PRO A 153 -11.21 -11.08 -2.04
C PRO A 153 -10.02 -10.70 -2.92
N LEU A 154 -8.86 -11.30 -2.63
CA LEU A 154 -7.67 -11.08 -3.44
C LEU A 154 -7.92 -11.50 -4.90
N GLY A 155 -7.54 -10.64 -5.84
CA GLY A 155 -7.80 -10.86 -7.26
C GLY A 155 -9.21 -10.49 -7.72
N GLU A 156 -10.00 -9.82 -6.88
CA GLU A 156 -11.26 -9.18 -7.25
C GLU A 156 -11.14 -7.66 -7.12
N MET A 157 -11.80 -6.93 -8.03
CA MET A 157 -11.92 -5.49 -7.98
C MET A 157 -13.39 -5.10 -8.22
N TYR A 158 -13.99 -4.38 -7.27
CA TYR A 158 -15.41 -4.01 -7.32
C TYR A 158 -16.35 -5.21 -7.54
N GLY A 159 -16.05 -6.35 -6.89
CA GLY A 159 -16.83 -7.59 -6.99
C GLY A 159 -16.69 -8.35 -8.31
N THR A 160 -15.74 -7.96 -9.17
CA THR A 160 -15.44 -8.66 -10.42
C THR A 160 -14.04 -9.26 -10.33
N LYS A 161 -13.91 -10.54 -10.70
CA LYS A 161 -12.59 -11.18 -10.80
C LYS A 161 -11.73 -10.46 -11.82
N VAL A 162 -10.49 -10.20 -11.43
CA VAL A 162 -9.44 -9.72 -12.32
C VAL A 162 -9.05 -10.89 -13.22
N VAL A 163 -9.80 -11.06 -14.32
CA VAL A 163 -9.53 -12.02 -15.40
C VAL A 163 -8.69 -11.36 -16.49
#